data_AF-A0A968IR46-F1
#
_entry.id   AF-A0A968IR46-F1
#
_cell.length_a   1.000
_cell.length_b   1.000
_cell.length_c   1.000
_cell.angle_alpha   90.00
_cell.angle_beta   90.00
_cell.angle_gamma   90.00
#
_symmetry.space_group_name_H-M   'P 1'
#
loop_
_entity.id
_entity.type
_entity.pdbx_description
1 polymer ?
#
loop_
_entity_poly.entity_id
_entity_poly.type
_entity_poly.pdbx_seq_one_letter_code
_entity_poly.pdbx_strand_id
1 'polypeptide(L)' 'MLKNAGANWVDREVVEDKGLISSRHPDDIPAFNAKAIELFAKQAVTK' A
#
# COMPACT_ATOMS: atom_id res chain seq x y z
N MET A 1 5.68 13.88 8.72
CA MET A 1 4.39 14.59 8.86
C MET A 1 3.46 14.16 7.70
N LEU A 2 2.61 13.15 7.90
CA LEU A 2 1.63 12.72 6.88
C LEU A 2 0.28 13.42 7.05
N LYS A 3 -0.21 13.53 8.31
CA LYS A 3 -1.46 14.23 8.64
C LYS A 3 -1.46 15.71 8.24
N ASN A 4 -0.34 16.41 8.42
CA ASN A 4 -0.21 17.83 8.07
C ASN A 4 -0.15 18.10 6.56
N ALA A 5 0.05 17.05 5.75
CA ALA A 5 0.04 17.12 4.29
C ALA A 5 -1.33 16.77 3.68
N GLY A 6 -2.38 16.62 4.51
CA GLY A 6 -3.73 16.25 4.06
C GLY A 6 -3.92 14.75 3.82
N ALA A 7 -2.99 13.90 4.27
CA ALA A 7 -3.17 12.46 4.16
C ALA A 7 -4.17 11.95 5.22
N ASN A 8 -5.16 11.18 4.78
CA ASN A 8 -6.06 10.44 5.66
C ASN A 8 -5.32 9.24 6.23
N TRP A 9 -4.91 9.33 7.50
CA TRP A 9 -4.24 8.23 8.18
C TRP A 9 -5.29 7.21 8.62
N VAL A 10 -5.12 5.97 8.18
CA VAL A 10 -5.99 4.84 8.55
C VAL A 10 -5.16 3.75 9.20
N ASP A 11 -5.68 3.18 10.29
CA ASP A 11 -5.02 2.09 10.99
C ASP A 11 -5.35 0.75 10.30
N ARG A 12 -4.61 0.43 9.23
CA ARG A 12 -4.71 -0.80 8.45
C ARG A 12 -3.33 -1.36 8.17
N GLU A 13 -3.20 -2.69 8.19
CA GLU A 13 -1.95 -3.41 7.88
C GLU A 13 -1.35 -2.99 6.53
N VAL A 14 -2.19 -2.89 5.50
CA VAL A 14 -1.80 -2.41 4.17
C VAL A 14 -2.90 -1.54 3.57
N VAL A 15 -2.48 -0.45 2.92
CA VAL A 15 -3.34 0.45 2.16
C VAL A 15 -2.80 0.55 0.74
N GLU A 16 -3.69 0.44 -0.25
CA GLU A 16 -3.43 0.69 -1.67
C GLU A 16 -4.23 1.93 -2.08
N ASP A 17 -3.57 2.96 -2.63
CA ASP A 17 -4.20 4.13 -3.21
C ASP A 17 -3.52 4.52 -4.53
N LYS A 18 -4.25 4.48 -5.64
CA LYS A 18 -3.77 4.87 -6.99
C LYS A 18 -2.42 4.25 -7.38
N GLY A 19 -2.20 2.99 -7.02
CA GLY A 19 -0.94 2.27 -7.31
C GLY A 19 0.21 2.59 -6.35
N LEU A 20 -0.04 3.36 -5.29
CA LEU A 20 0.85 3.48 -4.15
C LEU A 20 0.41 2.51 -3.06
N ILE A 21 1.35 1.77 -2.50
CA ILE A 21 1.09 0.83 -1.41
C ILE A 21 1.88 1.29 -0.18
N SER A 22 1.26 1.26 0.99
CA SER A 22 1.91 1.62 2.26
C SER A 22 1.45 0.69 3.40
N SER A 23 2.34 0.43 4.36
CA SER A 23 2.07 -0.31 5.60
C SER A 23 2.45 0.53 6.84
N ARG A 24 2.04 0.11 8.04
CA ARG A 24 2.22 0.91 9.27
C ARG A 24 3.59 0.70 9.92
N HIS A 25 4.06 -0.54 9.93
CA HIS A 25 5.29 -0.95 10.61
C HIS A 25 5.88 -2.23 10.01
N PRO A 26 7.12 -2.63 10.37
CA PRO A 26 7.79 -3.79 9.79
C PRO A 26 7.04 -5.12 9.94
N ASP A 27 6.22 -5.31 10.98
CA ASP A 27 5.45 -6.55 11.13
C ASP A 27 4.42 -6.76 10.00
N ASP A 28 4.02 -5.69 9.28
CA ASP A 28 3.10 -5.75 8.15
C ASP A 28 3.80 -6.11 6.81
N ILE A 29 5.13 -6.38 6.81
CA ILE A 29 5.91 -6.71 5.60
C ILE A 29 5.32 -7.91 4.81
N PRO A 30 4.88 -9.02 5.44
CA PRO A 30 4.29 -10.12 4.68
C PRO A 30 3.04 -9.69 3.89
N ALA A 31 2.17 -8.89 4.52
CA ALA A 31 0.98 -8.35 3.87
C ALA A 31 1.34 -7.35 2.76
N PHE A 32 2.33 -6.48 3.01
CA PHE A 32 2.82 -5.52 2.01
C PHE A 32 3.36 -6.23 0.76
N ASN A 33 4.19 -7.26 0.95
CA ASN A 33 4.78 -8.02 -0.16
C ASN A 33 3.71 -8.73 -0.99
N ALA A 34 2.72 -9.36 -0.33
CA ALA A 34 1.59 -9.98 -1.03
C ALA A 34 0.83 -8.97 -1.89
N LYS A 35 0.61 -7.76 -1.35
CA LYS A 35 -0.09 -6.68 -2.06
C LYS A 35 0.73 -6.08 -3.20
N ALA A 36 2.05 -5.98 -3.05
CA ALA A 36 2.95 -5.52 -4.11
C ALA A 36 2.93 -6.47 -5.32
N ILE A 37 2.97 -7.78 -5.08
CA ILE A 37 2.87 -8.78 -6.14
C ILE A 37 1.53 -8.64 -6.89
N GLU A 38 0.41 -8.50 -6.14
CA GLU A 38 -0.92 -8.29 -6.72
C GLU A 38 -0.96 -7.02 -7.60
N LEU A 39 -0.41 -5.90 -7.11
CA LEU A 39 -0.41 -4.64 -7.85
C LEU A 39 0.38 -4.74 -9.16
N PHE A 40 1.59 -5.32 -9.12
CA PHE A 40 2.41 -5.48 -10.33
C PHE A 40 1.77 -6.44 -11.33
N ALA A 41 1.13 -7.52 -10.84
CA ALA A 41 0.37 -8.42 -11.70
C ALA A 41 -0.82 -7.70 -12.39
N LYS A 42 -1.57 -6.86 -11.66
CA LYS A 42 -2.66 -6.05 -12.24
C LYS A 42 -2.15 -5.11 -13.33
N GLN A 43 -1.03 -4.42 -13.08
CA GLN A 43 -0.46 -3.50 -14.07
C GLN A 43 0.05 -4.23 -15.32
N ALA A 44 0.58 -5.45 -15.19
CA ALA A 44 1.03 -6.25 -16.33
C ALA A 44 -0.11 -6.68 -17.26
N VAL A 45 -1.34 -6.82 -16.75
CA VAL A 45 -2.51 -7.26 -17.53
C VAL A 45 -3.23 -6.08 -18.21
N THR A 46 -3.04 -4.86 -17.71
CA THR A 46 -3.77 -3.66 -18.20
C THR A 46 -2.95 -2.86 -19.24
N LYS A 47 -1.90 -3.46 -19.80
CA LYS A 47 -0.98 -2.81 -20.76
C LYS A 47 -1.13 -3.38 -22.17
#